data_AF-A0A1F6KMQ8-F1
#
_entry.id   AF-A0A1F6KMQ8-F1
#
_cell.length_a   1.000
_cell.length_b   1.000
_cell.length_c   1.000
_cell.angle_alpha   90.00
_cell.angle_beta   90.00
_cell.angle_gamma   90.00
#
_symmetry.space_group_name_H-M   'P 1'
#
loop_
_entity.id
_entity.type
_entity.pdbx_description
1 polymer ?
#
loop_
_entity_poly.entity_id
_entity_poly.type
_entity_poly.pdbx_seq_one_letter_code
_entity_poly.pdbx_strand_id
1 'polypeptide(L)'
;MKKLNNFVTGIAVTLIVLGIIGSAYYFGKSQVQKGSDQVPIPSPTTTQEQVNSTPAPTQEQTGDFVNPSATIENIKASVESKNYAALEGYMTDKVSVILYATECCGLILRQEAISQMAYLNNGKAPWDFSYPNPIQTKLEIADPANFKGNVIGTASNGTTVSFHLNDKFLIDRVFMVIDYKLIAP
;
A
#
# COMPACT_ATOMS: atom_id res chain seq x y z
N MET A 1 29.03 17.19 39.39
CA MET A 1 28.17 17.95 38.45
C MET A 1 28.45 17.49 37.02
N LYS A 2 27.72 16.49 36.49
CA LYS A 2 27.89 15.99 35.11
C LYS A 2 26.68 15.16 34.64
N LYS A 3 25.46 15.57 34.99
CA LYS A 3 24.22 14.85 34.63
C LYS A 3 23.07 15.77 34.19
N LEU A 4 23.35 17.02 33.80
CA LEU A 4 22.29 17.96 33.41
C LEU A 4 22.20 18.22 31.88
N ASN A 5 23.23 17.87 31.10
CA ASN A 5 23.27 18.20 29.66
C ASN A 5 22.62 17.17 28.72
N ASN A 6 22.25 15.98 29.18
CA ASN A 6 21.66 14.95 28.31
C ASN A 6 20.12 14.91 28.37
N PHE A 7 19.51 15.65 29.31
CA PHE A 7 18.06 15.69 29.47
C PHE A 7 17.42 16.80 28.61
N VAL A 8 18.11 17.93 28.44
CA VAL A 8 17.64 19.06 27.63
C VAL A 8 17.65 18.74 26.12
N THR A 9 18.59 17.91 25.66
CA THR A 9 18.68 17.48 24.25
C THR A 9 17.55 16.52 23.85
N GLY A 10 16.98 15.77 24.79
CA GLY A 10 15.89 14.83 24.51
C GLY A 10 14.55 15.52 24.20
N ILE A 11 14.26 16.64 24.87
CA ILE A 11 12.97 17.36 24.73
C ILE A 11 12.93 18.19 23.43
N ALA A 12 14.07 18.71 22.98
CA ALA A 12 14.15 19.52 21.75
C ALA A 12 13.91 18.71 20.47
N VAL A 13 14.27 17.42 20.44
CA VAL A 13 14.08 16.56 19.26
C VAL A 13 12.64 16.09 19.12
N THR A 14 11.91 15.87 20.22
CA THR A 14 10.52 15.40 20.17
C THR A 14 9.54 16.47 19.66
N LEU A 15 9.83 17.76 19.89
CA LEU A 15 8.97 18.86 19.41
C LEU A 15 9.15 19.16 17.91
N ILE A 16 10.30 18.83 17.31
CA ILE A 16 10.54 19.05 15.88
C ILE A 16 9.83 17.99 15.02
N VAL A 17 9.68 16.75 15.52
CA VAL A 17 9.01 15.66 14.77
C VAL A 17 7.48 15.85 14.72
N LEU A 18 6.88 16.45 15.76
CA LEU A 18 5.44 16.74 15.77
C LEU A 18 5.04 17.99 14.96
N GLY A 19 5.98 18.89 14.65
CA GLY A 19 5.72 20.11 13.88
C GLY A 19 5.56 19.91 12.37
N ILE A 20 5.97 18.76 11.81
CA ILE A 20 5.93 18.49 10.37
C ILE A 20 4.57 17.91 9.93
N ILE A 21 3.80 17.32 10.85
CA ILE A 21 2.52 16.65 10.53
C ILE A 21 1.37 17.66 10.35
N GLY A 22 1.50 18.89 10.89
CA GLY A 22 0.42 19.89 10.90
C GLY A 22 0.30 20.80 9.66
N SER A 23 1.35 20.96 8.85
CA SER A 23 1.35 21.95 7.76
C SER A 23 0.76 21.45 6.44
N ALA A 24 0.64 20.14 6.25
CA ALA A 24 0.03 19.56 5.04
C ALA A 24 -1.52 19.63 5.05
N TYR A 25 -2.14 19.73 6.22
CA TYR A 25 -3.61 19.69 6.34
C TYR A 25 -4.32 21.04 6.13
N TYR A 26 -3.60 22.17 6.09
CA TYR A 26 -4.22 23.50 6.04
C TYR A 26 -4.16 24.21 4.68
N PHE A 27 -3.38 23.71 3.71
CA PHE A 27 -3.20 24.38 2.42
C PHE A 27 -4.13 23.91 1.28
N GLY A 28 -5.06 22.99 1.55
CA GLY A 28 -5.94 22.41 0.52
C GLY A 28 -7.36 22.96 0.42
N LYS A 29 -7.76 23.98 1.20
CA LYS A 29 -9.19 24.33 1.41
C LYS A 29 -9.66 25.74 1.03
N SER A 30 -8.84 26.59 0.40
CA SER A 30 -9.27 27.96 0.09
C SER A 30 -8.84 28.46 -1.29
N GLN A 31 -9.65 28.21 -2.32
CA GLN A 31 -9.87 29.18 -3.42
C GLN A 31 -11.22 28.89 -4.10
N VAL A 32 -12.28 29.56 -3.65
CA VAL A 32 -13.52 29.75 -4.43
C VAL A 32 -13.89 31.24 -4.41
N GLN A 33 -13.85 31.83 -5.62
CA GLN A 33 -14.54 33.02 -6.16
C GLN A 33 -14.34 34.42 -5.55
N LYS A 34 -14.01 35.37 -6.45
CA LYS A 34 -14.80 36.58 -6.76
C LYS A 34 -14.40 37.12 -8.15
N GLY A 35 -15.39 37.51 -8.95
CA GLY A 35 -15.23 37.96 -10.33
C GLY A 35 -15.42 39.47 -10.57
N SER A 36 -15.21 39.82 -11.85
CA SER A 36 -15.61 41.03 -12.61
C SER A 36 -14.81 42.32 -12.44
N ASP A 37 -14.11 42.72 -13.52
CA ASP A 37 -14.15 44.06 -14.13
C ASP A 37 -13.65 44.01 -15.61
N GLN A 38 -14.19 44.88 -16.46
CA GLN A 38 -14.22 44.80 -17.94
C GLN A 38 -13.04 45.50 -18.67
N VAL A 39 -12.43 44.81 -19.66
CA VAL A 39 -12.02 45.14 -21.08
C VAL A 39 -11.67 46.61 -21.44
N PRO A 40 -10.52 46.92 -22.14
CA PRO A 40 -10.40 46.77 -23.61
C PRO A 40 -9.08 46.22 -24.22
N ILE A 41 -9.25 45.62 -25.40
CA ILE A 41 -8.30 44.91 -26.32
C ILE A 41 -7.44 45.91 -27.12
N PRO A 42 -6.18 45.56 -27.49
CA PRO A 42 -5.87 45.19 -28.88
C PRO A 42 -4.96 43.93 -29.04
N SER A 43 -5.20 43.15 -30.10
CA SER A 43 -4.42 41.99 -30.61
C SER A 43 -3.38 42.49 -31.67
N PRO A 44 -2.46 41.69 -32.28
CA PRO A 44 -2.31 40.23 -32.26
C PRO A 44 -0.87 39.62 -32.23
N THR A 45 -0.82 38.27 -32.22
CA THR A 45 0.24 37.35 -32.73
C THR A 45 1.18 36.70 -31.69
N THR A 46 1.03 35.39 -31.42
CA THR A 46 1.94 34.29 -31.86
C THR A 46 1.61 32.98 -31.11
N THR A 47 1.46 31.91 -31.88
CA THR A 47 1.37 30.48 -31.55
C THR A 47 2.14 30.00 -30.32
N GLN A 48 1.48 29.23 -29.44
CA GLN A 48 2.05 28.07 -28.75
C GLN A 48 0.94 27.08 -28.35
N GLU A 49 1.19 25.83 -28.67
CA GLU A 49 0.33 24.65 -28.63
C GLU A 49 0.21 24.14 -27.18
N GLN A 50 -0.96 24.32 -26.57
CA GLN A 50 -1.26 23.88 -25.20
C GLN A 50 -1.90 22.48 -25.25
N VAL A 51 -1.10 21.45 -24.96
CA VAL A 51 -1.60 20.10 -24.71
C VAL A 51 -2.47 20.14 -23.45
N ASN A 52 -3.77 20.06 -23.67
CA ASN A 52 -4.83 20.01 -22.67
C ASN A 52 -4.89 18.59 -22.07
N SER A 53 -4.12 18.32 -21.01
CA SER A 53 -4.29 17.12 -20.18
C SER A 53 -5.42 17.35 -19.18
N THR A 54 -6.64 17.00 -19.60
CA THR A 54 -7.80 16.78 -18.76
C THR A 54 -7.44 15.80 -17.62
N PRO A 55 -7.72 16.10 -16.33
CA PRO A 55 -7.60 15.11 -15.28
C PRO A 55 -8.61 13.99 -15.51
N ALA A 56 -8.13 12.76 -15.58
CA ALA A 56 -8.95 11.57 -15.69
C ALA A 56 -9.98 11.53 -14.54
N PRO A 57 -11.23 11.11 -14.81
CA PRO A 57 -12.24 11.03 -13.76
C PRO A 57 -11.81 9.99 -12.72
N THR A 58 -11.85 10.39 -11.45
CA THR A 58 -11.83 9.47 -10.31
C THR A 58 -12.93 8.44 -10.52
N GLN A 59 -12.56 7.19 -10.83
CA GLN A 59 -13.50 6.09 -10.88
C GLN A 59 -13.99 5.83 -9.45
N GLU A 60 -15.27 6.10 -9.24
CA GLU A 60 -16.05 5.57 -8.13
C GLU A 60 -16.07 4.05 -8.30
N GLN A 61 -15.27 3.31 -7.51
CA GLN A 61 -15.16 1.85 -7.65
C GLN A 61 -16.43 1.17 -7.13
N THR A 62 -17.41 1.02 -8.02
CA THR A 62 -18.33 -0.11 -7.99
C THR A 62 -17.56 -1.41 -8.15
N GLY A 63 -17.99 -2.47 -7.46
CA GLY A 63 -17.31 -3.76 -7.39
C GLY A 63 -17.20 -4.50 -8.73
N ASP A 64 -16.29 -4.05 -9.58
CA ASP A 64 -16.01 -4.55 -10.91
C ASP A 64 -14.92 -5.62 -10.89
N PHE A 65 -15.11 -6.62 -11.74
CA PHE A 65 -14.16 -7.67 -12.03
C PHE A 65 -12.83 -7.08 -12.51
N VAL A 66 -11.71 -7.51 -11.92
CA VAL A 66 -10.37 -7.03 -12.30
C VAL A 66 -9.64 -8.10 -13.11
N ASN A 67 -8.81 -7.68 -14.06
CA ASN A 67 -7.97 -8.60 -14.81
C ASN A 67 -7.06 -9.40 -13.85
N PRO A 68 -7.10 -10.76 -13.86
CA PRO A 68 -6.29 -11.57 -12.96
C PRO A 68 -4.78 -11.34 -13.11
N SER A 69 -4.28 -11.29 -14.34
CA SER A 69 -2.84 -11.09 -14.62
C SER A 69 -2.38 -9.75 -14.08
N ALA A 70 -3.17 -8.70 -14.33
CA ALA A 70 -2.87 -7.37 -13.83
C ALA A 70 -2.84 -7.34 -12.30
N THR A 71 -3.77 -8.02 -11.63
CA THR A 71 -3.78 -8.10 -10.16
C THR A 71 -2.53 -8.80 -9.64
N ILE A 72 -2.18 -9.96 -10.21
CA ILE A 72 -1.01 -10.74 -9.79
C ILE A 72 0.29 -9.95 -10.04
N GLU A 73 0.42 -9.28 -11.18
CA GLU A 73 1.58 -8.45 -11.51
C GLU A 73 1.71 -7.26 -10.56
N ASN A 74 0.61 -6.59 -10.22
CA ASN A 74 0.62 -5.48 -9.26
C ASN A 74 0.97 -5.96 -7.84
N ILE A 75 0.48 -7.13 -7.42
CA ILE A 75 0.90 -7.76 -6.16
C ILE A 75 2.41 -7.91 -6.10
N LYS A 76 3.00 -8.53 -7.12
CA LYS A 76 4.46 -8.77 -7.19
C LYS A 76 5.23 -7.44 -7.16
N ALA A 77 4.86 -6.51 -8.03
CA ALA A 77 5.51 -5.21 -8.12
C ALA A 77 5.41 -4.41 -6.82
N SER A 78 4.26 -4.40 -6.15
CA SER A 78 4.07 -3.72 -4.88
C SER A 78 4.90 -4.31 -3.75
N VAL A 79 5.02 -5.64 -3.68
CA VAL A 79 5.86 -6.30 -2.65
C VAL A 79 7.35 -6.05 -2.91
N GLU A 80 7.80 -6.15 -4.17
CA GLU A 80 9.21 -5.92 -4.53
C GLU A 80 9.62 -4.46 -4.33
N SER A 81 8.78 -3.51 -4.72
CA SER A 81 9.04 -2.07 -4.60
C SER A 81 8.70 -1.49 -3.23
N LYS A 82 8.02 -2.25 -2.37
CA LYS A 82 7.42 -1.79 -1.09
C LYS A 82 6.42 -0.65 -1.26
N ASN A 83 5.87 -0.48 -2.47
CA ASN A 83 4.83 0.49 -2.78
C ASN A 83 3.45 -0.18 -2.72
N TYR A 84 2.89 -0.28 -1.51
CA TYR A 84 1.60 -0.95 -1.29
C TYR A 84 0.37 -0.10 -1.60
N ALA A 85 0.54 1.23 -1.75
CA ALA A 85 -0.57 2.12 -2.14
C ALA A 85 -1.14 1.74 -3.51
N ALA A 86 -0.30 1.20 -4.41
CA ALA A 86 -0.74 0.73 -5.72
C ALA A 86 -1.73 -0.45 -5.66
N LEU A 87 -1.84 -1.15 -4.52
CA LEU A 87 -2.78 -2.26 -4.35
C LEU A 87 -4.21 -1.81 -4.03
N GLU A 88 -4.44 -0.53 -3.71
CA GLU A 88 -5.77 -0.06 -3.25
C GLU A 88 -6.88 -0.36 -4.25
N GLY A 89 -6.60 -0.18 -5.54
CA GLY A 89 -7.56 -0.45 -6.62
C GLY A 89 -7.79 -1.95 -6.88
N TYR A 90 -6.98 -2.82 -6.30
CA TYR A 90 -7.02 -4.27 -6.44
C TYR A 90 -7.57 -4.97 -5.19
N MET A 91 -8.02 -4.22 -4.19
CA MET A 91 -8.62 -4.74 -2.96
C MET A 91 -10.14 -4.61 -2.98
N THR A 92 -10.80 -5.52 -2.27
CA THR A 92 -12.20 -5.33 -1.86
C THR A 92 -12.33 -4.21 -0.83
N ASP A 93 -13.53 -3.71 -0.55
CA ASP A 93 -13.75 -2.64 0.46
C ASP A 93 -13.22 -3.00 1.84
N LYS A 94 -13.36 -4.28 2.21
CA LYS A 94 -12.85 -4.84 3.45
C LYS A 94 -12.01 -6.07 3.17
N VAL A 95 -10.81 -6.08 3.71
CA VAL A 95 -9.83 -7.14 3.53
C VAL A 95 -9.56 -7.80 4.87
N SER A 96 -9.57 -9.13 4.89
CA SER A 96 -9.16 -9.91 6.05
C SER A 96 -7.63 -9.92 6.12
N VAL A 97 -7.06 -9.24 7.11
CA VAL A 97 -5.60 -9.21 7.32
C VAL A 97 -5.23 -10.07 8.52
N ILE A 98 -4.26 -10.95 8.33
CA ILE A 98 -3.74 -11.85 9.36
C ILE A 98 -2.23 -11.65 9.46
N LEU A 99 -1.76 -11.23 10.63
CA LEU A 99 -0.35 -11.27 10.97
C LEU A 99 -0.11 -12.49 11.86
N TYR A 100 0.62 -13.47 11.35
CA TYR A 100 0.81 -14.75 12.02
C TYR A 100 1.40 -14.57 13.43
N ALA A 101 0.88 -15.36 14.37
CA ALA A 101 1.20 -15.31 15.80
C ALA A 101 0.84 -13.98 16.49
N THR A 102 -0.14 -13.25 15.96
CA THR A 102 -0.71 -12.05 16.60
C THR A 102 -2.24 -12.10 16.57
N GLU A 103 -2.87 -11.28 17.41
CA GLU A 103 -4.33 -11.03 17.38
C GLU A 103 -4.74 -10.09 16.22
N CYS A 104 -3.77 -9.58 15.44
CA CYS A 104 -4.05 -8.66 14.34
C CYS A 104 -4.44 -9.41 13.06
N CYS A 105 -5.35 -8.90 12.24
CA CYS A 105 -6.14 -7.67 12.38
C CYS A 105 -7.63 -7.93 12.14
N GLY A 106 -7.96 -9.10 11.58
CA GLY A 106 -9.32 -9.45 11.20
C GLY A 106 -9.75 -8.71 9.93
N LEU A 107 -11.05 -8.49 9.80
CA LEU A 107 -11.66 -7.84 8.66
C LEU A 107 -11.64 -6.31 8.83
N ILE A 108 -10.80 -5.62 8.06
CA ILE A 108 -10.54 -4.17 8.16
C ILE A 108 -10.75 -3.47 6.82
N LEU A 109 -10.82 -2.13 6.81
CA LEU A 109 -10.96 -1.36 5.56
C LEU A 109 -9.72 -1.51 4.68
N ARG A 110 -9.87 -1.41 3.36
CA ARG A 110 -8.74 -1.54 2.42
C ARG A 110 -7.58 -0.59 2.71
N GLN A 111 -7.85 0.66 3.10
CA GLN A 111 -6.81 1.63 3.43
C GLN A 111 -6.02 1.23 4.68
N GLU A 112 -6.71 0.64 5.66
CA GLU A 112 -6.08 0.09 6.86
C GLU A 112 -5.26 -1.15 6.51
N ALA A 113 -5.78 -2.02 5.64
CA ALA A 113 -5.06 -3.19 5.15
C ALA A 113 -3.74 -2.82 4.44
N ILE A 114 -3.75 -1.81 3.59
CA ILE A 114 -2.53 -1.26 2.95
C ILE A 114 -1.51 -0.83 4.00
N SER A 115 -1.96 -0.19 5.09
CA SER A 115 -1.07 0.23 6.18
C SER A 115 -0.43 -0.96 6.88
N GLN A 116 -1.14 -2.08 7.03
CA GLN A 116 -0.60 -3.31 7.61
C GLN A 116 0.46 -4.00 6.72
N MET A 117 0.46 -3.75 5.41
CA MET A 117 1.49 -4.30 4.50
C MET A 117 2.91 -3.81 4.84
N ALA A 118 3.04 -2.75 5.64
CA ALA A 118 4.33 -2.34 6.20
C ALA A 118 5.04 -3.47 6.97
N TYR A 119 4.30 -4.49 7.45
CA TYR A 119 4.87 -5.70 8.04
C TYR A 119 5.85 -6.43 7.09
N LEU A 120 5.59 -6.39 5.78
CA LEU A 120 6.45 -6.98 4.73
C LEU A 120 7.76 -6.22 4.53
N ASN A 121 7.92 -5.02 5.11
CA ASN A 121 9.18 -4.27 5.01
C ASN A 121 10.35 -4.99 5.67
N ASN A 122 10.06 -5.94 6.57
CA ASN A 122 11.03 -6.87 7.16
C ASN A 122 11.59 -7.87 6.14
N GLY A 123 10.87 -8.14 5.06
CA GLY A 123 11.31 -9.01 3.96
C GLY A 123 12.53 -8.44 3.24
N LYS A 124 13.48 -9.32 2.95
CA LYS A 124 14.69 -9.04 2.19
C LYS A 124 14.60 -9.60 0.78
N ALA A 125 14.96 -8.79 -0.21
CA ALA A 125 15.07 -9.25 -1.58
C ALA A 125 16.10 -10.40 -1.71
N PRO A 126 16.01 -11.23 -2.77
CA PRO A 126 14.88 -11.31 -3.70
C PRO A 126 13.61 -11.86 -3.04
N TRP A 127 12.46 -11.54 -3.63
CA TRP A 127 11.19 -12.21 -3.35
C TRP A 127 10.95 -13.28 -4.41
N ASP A 128 10.54 -14.47 -4.00
CA ASP A 128 10.18 -15.57 -4.87
C ASP A 128 8.65 -15.73 -4.91
N PHE A 129 8.07 -15.51 -6.09
CA PHE A 129 6.65 -15.73 -6.41
C PHE A 129 6.47 -16.80 -7.48
N SER A 130 7.48 -17.65 -7.71
CA SER A 130 7.41 -18.72 -8.69
C SER A 130 6.44 -19.82 -8.26
N TYR A 131 5.67 -20.35 -9.21
CA TYR A 131 4.77 -21.48 -8.99
C TYR A 131 5.07 -22.58 -10.01
N PRO A 132 5.28 -23.84 -9.57
CA PRO A 132 5.44 -24.27 -8.17
C PRO A 132 6.86 -23.96 -7.63
N ASN A 133 6.99 -23.74 -6.31
CA ASN A 133 8.29 -23.74 -5.62
C ASN A 133 8.23 -24.56 -4.32
N PRO A 134 9.38 -25.09 -3.81
CA PRO A 134 9.37 -25.99 -2.65
C PRO A 134 8.82 -25.38 -1.35
N ILE A 135 9.04 -24.08 -1.11
CA ILE A 135 8.55 -23.40 0.10
C ILE A 135 7.03 -23.26 0.03
N GLN A 136 6.52 -22.83 -1.12
CA GLN A 136 5.08 -22.77 -1.37
C GLN A 136 4.42 -24.13 -1.15
N THR A 137 4.94 -25.21 -1.76
CA THR A 137 4.37 -26.55 -1.61
C THR A 137 4.31 -26.97 -0.13
N LYS A 138 5.35 -26.68 0.65
CA LYS A 138 5.35 -26.94 2.09
C LYS A 138 4.25 -26.16 2.83
N LEU A 139 4.08 -24.88 2.51
CA LEU A 139 3.08 -24.02 3.15
C LEU A 139 1.65 -24.45 2.80
N GLU A 140 1.39 -24.81 1.55
CA GLU A 140 0.08 -25.32 1.13
C GLU A 140 -0.31 -26.64 1.81
N ILE A 141 0.69 -27.48 2.15
CA ILE A 141 0.47 -28.71 2.91
C ILE A 141 0.23 -28.40 4.41
N ALA A 142 1.03 -27.50 4.98
CA ALA A 142 0.99 -27.20 6.41
C ALA A 142 -0.25 -26.38 6.82
N ASP A 143 -0.67 -25.43 6.00
CA ASP A 143 -1.81 -24.54 6.24
C ASP A 143 -2.59 -24.23 4.95
N PRO A 144 -3.33 -25.21 4.40
CA PRO A 144 -4.04 -25.03 3.13
C PRO A 144 -5.05 -23.88 3.16
N ALA A 145 -5.61 -23.54 4.33
CA ALA A 145 -6.61 -22.48 4.46
C ALA A 145 -6.06 -21.08 4.17
N ASN A 146 -4.75 -20.88 4.37
CA ASN A 146 -4.08 -19.60 4.14
C ASN A 146 -3.16 -19.58 2.93
N PHE A 147 -2.85 -20.73 2.32
CA PHE A 147 -1.87 -20.80 1.22
C PHE A 147 -2.42 -21.42 -0.08
N LYS A 148 -3.30 -22.42 -0.02
CA LYS A 148 -3.67 -23.17 -1.22
C LYS A 148 -4.45 -22.28 -2.20
N GLY A 149 -3.94 -22.17 -3.44
CA GLY A 149 -4.57 -21.39 -4.51
C GLY A 149 -4.32 -19.88 -4.41
N ASN A 150 -3.51 -19.42 -3.46
CA ASN A 150 -3.21 -18.02 -3.26
C ASN A 150 -1.95 -17.57 -4.03
N VAL A 151 -1.79 -16.26 -4.18
CA VAL A 151 -0.54 -15.67 -4.66
C VAL A 151 0.44 -15.61 -3.50
N ILE A 152 1.47 -16.45 -3.52
CA ILE A 152 2.43 -16.58 -2.42
C ILE A 152 3.77 -15.97 -2.82
N GLY A 153 4.30 -15.10 -1.97
CA GLY A 153 5.63 -14.52 -2.10
C GLY A 153 6.48 -14.83 -0.88
N THR A 154 7.70 -15.31 -1.08
CA THR A 154 8.67 -15.54 0.02
C THR A 154 9.96 -14.77 -0.22
N ALA A 155 10.32 -13.92 0.74
CA ALA A 155 11.57 -13.18 0.77
C ALA A 155 12.77 -14.10 1.10
N SER A 156 13.98 -13.66 0.77
CA SER A 156 15.21 -14.44 0.99
C SER A 156 15.50 -14.75 2.46
N ASN A 157 14.98 -13.93 3.38
CA ASN A 157 15.07 -14.13 4.82
C ASN A 157 13.90 -14.95 5.40
N GLY A 158 13.03 -15.51 4.56
CA GLY A 158 11.90 -16.36 4.98
C GLY A 158 10.61 -15.62 5.29
N THR A 159 10.58 -14.28 5.27
CA THR A 159 9.33 -13.52 5.38
C THR A 159 8.40 -13.88 4.22
N THR A 160 7.16 -14.25 4.52
CA THR A 160 6.23 -14.75 3.51
C THR A 160 4.90 -14.01 3.60
N VAL A 161 4.31 -13.80 2.43
CA VAL A 161 2.96 -13.26 2.25
C VAL A 161 2.15 -14.18 1.36
N SER A 162 0.85 -14.26 1.64
CA SER A 162 -0.14 -14.97 0.85
C SER A 162 -1.34 -14.05 0.60
N PHE A 163 -1.69 -13.83 -0.66
CA PHE A 163 -2.86 -13.06 -1.07
C PHE A 163 -3.92 -14.00 -1.64
N HIS A 164 -5.09 -14.04 -1.01
CA HIS A 164 -6.26 -14.68 -1.59
C HIS A 164 -6.96 -13.69 -2.52
N LEU A 165 -7.42 -14.20 -3.66
CA LEU A 165 -8.21 -13.45 -4.62
C LEU A 165 -9.61 -14.06 -4.66
N ASN A 166 -10.64 -13.22 -4.55
CA ASN A 166 -12.02 -13.67 -4.70
C ASN A 166 -12.37 -13.95 -6.17
N ASP A 167 -13.62 -14.33 -6.43
CA ASP A 167 -14.12 -14.63 -7.79
C ASP A 167 -14.08 -13.45 -8.77
N LYS A 168 -13.85 -12.22 -8.28
CA LYS A 168 -13.65 -11.00 -9.07
C LYS A 168 -12.17 -10.64 -9.24
N PHE A 169 -11.28 -11.52 -8.79
CA PHE A 169 -9.84 -11.33 -8.72
C PHE A 169 -9.41 -10.12 -7.89
N LEU A 170 -10.24 -9.71 -6.93
CA LEU A 170 -9.87 -8.70 -5.93
C LEU A 170 -9.28 -9.38 -4.70
N ILE A 171 -8.31 -8.73 -4.09
CA ILE A 171 -7.73 -9.14 -2.82
C ILE A 171 -8.78 -8.95 -1.72
N ASP A 172 -9.14 -10.04 -1.05
CA ASP A 172 -10.07 -10.06 0.09
C ASP A 172 -9.44 -10.65 1.35
N ARG A 173 -8.26 -11.29 1.24
CA ARG A 173 -7.45 -11.72 2.38
C ARG A 173 -5.96 -11.58 2.11
N VAL A 174 -5.24 -11.13 3.13
CA VAL A 174 -3.78 -11.15 3.16
C VAL A 174 -3.32 -11.83 4.45
N PHE A 175 -2.45 -12.82 4.31
CA PHE A 175 -1.81 -13.50 5.42
C PHE A 175 -0.30 -13.25 5.35
N MET A 176 0.30 -12.81 6.46
CA MET A 176 1.73 -12.44 6.52
C MET A 176 2.43 -13.09 7.70
N VAL A 177 3.66 -13.55 7.49
CA VAL A 177 4.51 -14.17 8.51
C VAL A 177 5.97 -13.72 8.34
N ILE A 178 6.66 -13.45 9.45
CA ILE A 178 8.07 -12.99 9.41
C ILE A 178 9.06 -14.07 8.97
N ASP A 179 8.74 -15.34 9.21
CA ASP A 179 9.49 -16.52 8.79
C ASP A 179 8.52 -17.69 8.58
N TYR A 180 8.43 -18.20 7.35
CA TYR A 180 7.55 -19.32 7.00
C TYR A 180 7.81 -20.58 7.85
N LYS A 181 9.01 -20.73 8.43
CA LYS A 181 9.36 -21.88 9.29
C LYS A 181 8.56 -21.94 10.58
N LEU A 182 7.92 -20.83 10.97
CA LEU A 182 6.97 -20.81 12.08
C LEU A 182 5.67 -21.58 11.78
N ILE A 183 5.44 -21.91 10.51
CA ILE A 183 4.29 -22.68 10.02
C ILE A 183 4.76 -24.03 9.49
N ALA A 184 5.82 -24.04 8.67
CA ALA A 184 6.34 -25.23 8.01
C ALA A 184 7.87 -25.34 8.21
N PRO A 185 8.34 -25.99 9.29
CA PRO A 185 9.77 -26.07 9.64
C PRO A 185 10.66 -26.84 8.64
#